data_AF-A0A966PWD4-F1
#
_entry.id   AF-A0A966PWD4-F1
#
_cell.length_a   1.000
_cell.length_b   1.000
_cell.length_c   1.000
_cell.angle_alpha   90.00
_cell.angle_beta   90.00
_cell.angle_gamma   90.00
#
_symmetry.space_group_name_H-M   'P 1'
#
loop_
_entity.id
_entity.type
_entity.pdbx_description
1 polymer ?
#
loop_
_entity_poly.entity_id
_entity_poly.type
_entity_poly.pdbx_seq_one_letter_code
_entity_poly.pdbx_strand_id
1 'polypeptide(L)' 'MTIRQSVNREPDYRDLDLDFFAHPTTKDVQKKTGTEAIKRSVRNLIFTNFYDRPFQSYIGSDVRA' A
#
# COMPACT_ATOMS: atom_id res chain seq x y z
N MET A 1 37.19 3.95 20.22
CA MET A 1 36.51 3.01 19.31
C MET A 1 35.01 3.14 19.56
N THR A 2 34.27 3.79 18.65
CA THR A 2 32.83 4.05 18.83
C THR A 2 32.05 3.07 17.96
N ILE A 3 31.22 2.24 18.57
CA ILE A 3 30.32 1.32 17.86
C ILE A 3 29.25 2.17 17.17
N ARG A 4 29.31 2.32 15.84
CA ARG A 4 28.18 2.83 15.06
C ARG A 4 27.15 1.70 14.98
N GLN A 5 26.04 1.81 15.71
CA GLN A 5 24.94 0.88 15.51
C GLN A 5 24.33 1.11 14.12
N SER A 6 24.29 0.06 13.29
CA SER A 6 23.50 0.05 12.07
C SER A 6 22.03 0.08 12.48
N VAL A 7 21.35 1.20 12.28
CA VAL A 7 19.90 1.27 12.44
C VAL A 7 19.27 0.52 11.26
N ASN A 8 19.04 -0.78 11.42
CA ASN A 8 18.17 -1.53 10.53
C ASN A 8 16.74 -1.04 10.78
N ARG A 9 16.31 -0.08 9.97
CA ARG A 9 14.90 0.32 9.92
C ARG A 9 14.18 -0.78 9.16
N GLU A 10 13.35 -1.56 9.86
CA GLU A 10 12.33 -2.33 9.15
C GLU A 10 11.51 -1.37 8.30
N PRO A 11 11.25 -1.70 7.03
CA PRO A 11 10.50 -0.80 6.19
C PRO A 11 9.07 -0.70 6.72
N ASP A 12 8.74 0.47 7.25
CA ASP A 12 7.43 0.81 7.80
C ASP A 12 6.45 1.13 6.67
N TYR A 13 6.13 0.12 5.86
CA TYR A 13 5.10 0.24 4.83
C TYR A 13 3.75 0.36 5.51
N ARG A 14 3.05 1.48 5.28
CA ARG A 14 1.72 1.72 5.85
C ARG A 14 0.86 2.42 4.82
N ASP A 15 -0.36 1.95 4.65
CA ASP A 15 -1.36 2.54 3.76
C ASP A 15 -2.73 2.50 4.43
N LEU A 16 -3.67 3.30 3.92
CA LEU A 16 -5.07 3.28 4.34
C LEU A 16 -5.75 1.99 3.86
N ASP A 17 -6.67 1.49 4.67
CA ASP A 17 -7.58 0.45 4.20
C ASP A 17 -8.65 1.07 3.30
N LEU A 18 -8.69 0.64 2.03
CA LEU A 18 -9.59 1.20 1.01
C LEU A 18 -11.06 0.80 1.23
N ASP A 19 -11.33 -0.09 2.18
CA ASP A 19 -12.69 -0.44 2.61
C ASP A 19 -13.23 0.58 3.64
N PHE A 20 -12.38 1.52 4.09
CA PHE A 20 -12.70 2.62 5.02
C PHE A 20 -13.40 2.19 6.32
N PHE A 21 -13.16 0.96 6.79
CA PHE A 21 -13.66 0.52 8.08
C PHE A 21 -13.06 1.33 9.22
N ALA A 22 -13.91 1.68 10.18
CA ALA A 22 -13.47 2.34 11.40
C ALA A 22 -12.65 1.36 12.26
N HIS A 23 -11.56 1.85 12.82
CA HIS A 23 -10.79 1.14 13.82
C HIS A 23 -11.66 0.99 15.08
N PRO A 24 -11.79 -0.21 15.67
CA PRO A 24 -12.75 -0.48 16.72
C PRO A 24 -12.59 0.45 17.94
N THR A 25 -11.34 0.78 18.28
CA THR A 25 -10.97 1.63 19.41
C THR A 25 -10.89 3.12 19.08
N THR A 26 -10.03 3.53 18.14
CA THR A 26 -9.79 4.96 17.85
C THR A 26 -10.87 5.60 16.98
N LYS A 27 -11.72 4.80 16.32
CA LYS A 27 -12.74 5.23 15.35
C LYS A 27 -12.19 5.92 14.10
N ASP A 28 -10.87 5.98 13.92
CA ASP A 28 -10.23 6.43 12.69
C ASP A 28 -10.32 5.37 11.57
N VAL A 29 -9.92 5.73 10.35
CA VAL A 29 -9.76 4.76 9.26
C VAL A 29 -8.66 3.76 9.58
N GLN A 30 -8.95 2.46 9.40
CA GLN A 30 -7.97 1.41 9.56
C GLN A 30 -6.79 1.55 8.58
N LYS A 31 -5.62 1.09 9.00
CA LYS A 31 -4.39 1.11 8.19
C LYS A 31 -3.92 -0.31 7.95
N LYS A 32 -3.50 -0.63 6.73
CA LYS A 32 -2.71 -1.84 6.43
C LYS A 32 -1.24 -1.52 6.64
N THR A 33 -0.50 -2.45 7.24
CA THR A 33 0.93 -2.27 7.52
C THR A 33 1.76 -3.45 6.99
N GLY A 34 3.05 -3.23 6.81
CA GLY A 34 4.03 -4.22 6.38
C GLY A 34 3.65 -4.91 5.07
N THR A 35 3.72 -6.24 5.06
CA THR A 35 3.47 -7.06 3.87
C THR A 35 2.04 -6.94 3.34
N GLU A 36 1.04 -6.73 4.20
CA GLU A 36 -0.36 -6.61 3.76
C GLU A 36 -0.59 -5.32 2.97
N ALA A 37 0.07 -4.22 3.35
CA ALA A 37 0.04 -2.98 2.58
C ALA A 37 0.64 -3.19 1.18
N ILE A 38 1.77 -3.90 1.10
CA ILE A 38 2.43 -4.22 -0.18
C ILE A 38 1.52 -5.08 -1.06
N LYS A 39 0.94 -6.17 -0.52
CA LYS A 39 0.03 -7.04 -1.26
C LYS A 39 -1.17 -6.29 -1.82
N ARG A 40 -1.76 -5.37 -1.04
CA ARG A 40 -2.89 -4.54 -1.49
C ARG A 40 -2.45 -3.60 -2.62
N SER A 41 -1.30 -2.94 -2.49
CA SER A 41 -0.76 -2.05 -3.53
C SER A 41 -0.53 -2.77 -4.85
N VAL A 42 0.09 -3.95 -4.82
CA VAL A 42 0.32 -4.78 -6.02
C VAL A 42 -1.00 -5.21 -6.66
N ARG A 43 -1.98 -5.65 -5.84
CA ARG A 43 -3.32 -6.01 -6.34
C ARG A 43 -4.01 -4.82 -7.03
N ASN A 44 -3.95 -3.64 -6.42
CA ASN A 44 -4.54 -2.42 -7.00
C ASN A 44 -3.90 -2.05 -8.35
N LEU A 45 -2.58 -2.19 -8.46
CA LEU A 45 -1.86 -1.98 -9.73
C LEU A 45 -2.30 -2.97 -10.82
N ILE A 46 -2.46 -4.24 -10.48
CA ILE A 46 -2.90 -5.28 -11.42
C ILE A 46 -4.34 -5.04 -11.87
N PHE A 47 -5.23 -4.57 -10.98
CA PHE A 47 -6.62 -4.30 -11.33
C PHE A 47 -6.90 -2.90 -11.90
N THR A 48 -5.87 -2.06 -12.05
CA THR A 48 -5.98 -0.80 -12.79
C THR A 48 -5.99 -1.12 -14.29
N ASN A 49 -6.97 -0.63 -15.06
CA ASN A 49 -6.96 -0.79 -16.52
C ASN A 49 -6.10 0.29 -17.19
N PHE A 50 -5.72 0.04 -18.44
CA PHE A 50 -5.12 1.09 -19.27
C PHE A 50 -6.06 2.28 -19.37
N TYR A 51 -5.48 3.48 -19.39
CA TYR A 51 -6.20 4.76 -19.45
C TYR A 51 -7.00 5.15 -18.19
N ASP A 52 -7.06 4.33 -17.13
CA ASP A 52 -7.71 4.70 -15.86
C ASP A 52 -6.98 5.83 -15.12
N ARG A 53 -5.66 5.97 -15.36
CA ARG A 53 -4.83 7.04 -14.77
C ARG A 53 -4.72 8.22 -15.74
N PRO A 54 -5.27 9.41 -15.40
CA PRO A 54 -5.35 10.55 -16.33
C PRO A 54 -4.03 11.02 -16.93
N PHE A 55 -2.93 10.94 -16.16
CA PHE A 55 -1.61 11.43 -16.57
C PHE A 55 -0.59 10.30 -16.79
N GLN A 56 -1.02 9.04 -16.69
CA GLN A 56 -0.16 7.86 -16.78
C GLN A 56 -0.90 6.69 -17.45
N SER A 57 -1.44 6.91 -18.65
CA SER A 57 -2.32 5.97 -19.33
C SER A 57 -1.70 4.60 -19.63
N TYR A 58 -0.36 4.51 -19.69
CA TYR A 58 0.37 3.26 -19.92
C TYR A 58 0.42 2.35 -18.68
N ILE A 59 0.09 2.87 -17.50
CA ILE A 59 0.05 2.09 -16.26
C ILE A 59 -1.34 1.44 -16.15
N GLY A 60 -1.39 0.16 -16.43
CA GLY A 60 -2.58 -0.68 -16.29
C GLY A 60 -2.29 -2.14 -16.66
N SER A 61 -3.27 -2.99 -16.46
CA SER A 61 -3.29 -4.39 -16.87
C SER A 61 -4.62 -4.70 -17.56
N ASP A 62 -4.63 -5.62 -18.51
CA ASP A 62 -5.88 -6.12 -19.13
C ASP A 62 -6.41 -7.36 -18.37
N VAL A 63 -6.15 -7.44 -17.07
CA VAL A 63 -6.60 -8.55 -16.21
C VAL A 63 -8.04 -8.30 -15.80
N ARG A 64 -8.92 -9.22 -16.20
CA ARG A 64 -10.33 -9.23 -15.81
C ARG A 64 -10.58 -10.40 -14.87
N ALA A 65 -11.20 -10.13 -13.73
CA ALA A 65 -11.60 -11.13 -12.74
C ALA A 65 -13.05 -11.58 -12.94
#